data_AF-A0A0K9GH06-F1
#
_entry.id   AF-A0A0K9GH06-F1
#
_cell.length_a   1.000
_cell.length_b   1.000
_cell.length_c   1.000
_cell.angle_alpha   90.00
_cell.angle_beta   90.00
_cell.angle_gamma   90.00
#
_symmetry.space_group_name_H-M   'P 1'
#
loop_
_entity.id
_entity.type
_entity.pdbx_description
1 polymer ?
#
loop_
_entity_poly.entity_id
_entity_poly.type
_entity_poly.pdbx_seq_one_letter_code
_entity_poly.pdbx_strand_id
1 'polypeptide(L)'
;MVKENRWLSSFLILINAVFVYFYLTHLLAEPTPRFSIIGLIPVFLGLFAFFYIHKSSAQKTLFTSITQTLNILFIISPILTVVFLLMFHEA
;
A
#
# COMPACT_ATOMS: atom_id res chain seq x y z
N MET A 1 15.70 1.86 -23.86
CA MET A 1 15.84 1.15 -22.57
C MET A 1 15.57 2.14 -21.45
N VAL A 2 14.44 2.02 -20.75
CA VAL A 2 14.19 2.82 -19.54
C VAL A 2 15.09 2.24 -18.45
N LYS A 3 16.11 2.99 -18.02
CA LYS A 3 16.88 2.63 -16.83
C LYS A 3 15.90 2.57 -15.67
N GLU A 4 15.72 1.39 -15.12
CA GLU A 4 14.86 1.18 -13.96
C GLU A 4 15.42 1.99 -12.79
N ASN A 5 14.75 3.09 -12.44
CA ASN A 5 15.14 3.93 -11.32
C ASN A 5 14.75 3.23 -10.01
N ARG A 6 15.54 2.22 -9.63
CA ARG A 6 15.33 1.41 -8.41
C ARG A 6 15.16 2.27 -7.16
N TRP A 7 15.84 3.43 -7.12
CA TRP A 7 15.69 4.40 -6.04
C TRP A 7 14.25 4.92 -5.91
N LEU A 8 13.56 5.20 -7.03
CA LEU A 8 12.18 5.66 -7.01
C LEU A 8 11.22 4.55 -6.57
N SER A 9 11.44 3.30 -7.01
CA SER A 9 10.66 2.15 -6.56
C SER A 9 10.78 1.92 -5.05
N SER A 10 12.01 2.00 -4.51
CA SER A 10 12.26 1.92 -3.07
C SER A 10 11.63 3.09 -2.31
N PHE A 11 11.71 4.30 -2.85
CA PHE A 11 11.12 5.49 -2.25
C PHE A 11 9.59 5.40 -2.17
N LEU A 12 8.95 4.93 -3.24
CA LEU A 12 7.50 4.73 -3.29
C LEU A 12 7.04 3.67 -2.28
N ILE A 13 7.77 2.56 -2.13
CA ILE A 13 7.50 1.56 -1.08
C ILE A 13 7.67 2.16 0.31
N LEU A 14 8.75 2.91 0.54
CA LEU A 14 9.04 3.47 1.85
C LEU A 14 7.93 4.43 2.28
N ILE A 15 7.49 5.32 1.39
CA ILE A 15 6.36 6.22 1.63
C ILE A 15 5.11 5.40 1.95
N ASN A 16 4.82 4.37 1.17
CA ASN A 16 3.63 3.56 1.36
C ASN A 16 3.64 2.85 2.72
N ALA A 17 4.80 2.29 3.13
CA ALA A 17 5.00 1.68 4.44
C ALA A 17 4.79 2.69 5.59
N VAL A 18 5.27 3.94 5.43
CA VAL A 18 5.05 5.01 6.42
C VAL A 18 3.57 5.32 6.57
N PHE A 19 2.82 5.46 5.47
CA PHE A 19 1.38 5.70 5.54
C PHE A 19 0.60 4.53 6.14
N VAL A 20 0.99 3.28 5.82
CA VAL A 20 0.39 2.09 6.44
C VAL A 20 0.69 2.05 7.94
N TYR A 21 1.90 2.43 8.36
CA TYR A 21 2.24 2.53 9.78
C TYR A 21 1.38 3.57 10.51
N PHE A 22 1.22 4.77 9.95
CA PHE A 22 0.32 5.79 10.51
C PHE A 22 -1.13 5.32 10.56
N TYR A 23 -1.59 4.62 9.52
CA TYR A 23 -2.93 4.05 9.47
C TYR A 23 -3.16 2.99 10.55
N LEU A 24 -2.22 2.05 10.72
CA LEU A 24 -2.30 1.01 11.75
C LEU A 24 -2.24 1.59 13.17
N THR A 25 -1.36 2.56 13.40
CA THR A 25 -1.27 3.22 14.72
C THR A 25 -2.54 3.99 15.05
N HIS A 26 -3.17 4.63 14.06
CA HIS A 26 -4.46 5.30 14.24
C HIS A 26 -5.59 4.31 14.54
N LEU A 27 -5.66 3.18 13.82
CA LEU A 27 -6.63 2.10 14.09
C LEU A 27 -6.49 1.52 15.50
N LEU A 28 -5.26 1.34 15.99
CA LEU A 28 -4.99 0.76 17.31
C LEU A 28 -5.22 1.76 18.45
N ALA A 29 -5.13 3.07 18.16
CA ALA A 29 -5.32 4.13 19.15
C ALA A 29 -6.80 4.48 19.38
N GLU A 30 -7.68 4.19 18.42
CA GLU A 30 -9.11 4.48 18.54
C GLU A 30 -9.91 3.25 19.04
N PRO A 31 -10.73 3.40 20.11
CA PRO A 31 -11.54 2.30 20.64
C PRO A 31 -12.67 1.86 19.69
N THR A 32 -13.10 2.77 18.81
CA THR A 32 -13.98 2.48 17.68
C THR A 32 -13.21 2.80 16.40
N PRO A 33 -12.71 1.81 15.65
CA PRO A 33 -11.95 2.07 14.44
C PRO A 33 -12.83 2.80 13.41
N ARG A 34 -12.56 4.08 13.17
CA ARG A 34 -13.22 4.86 12.12
C ARG A 34 -12.36 4.87 10.88
N PHE A 35 -12.93 4.42 9.76
CA PHE A 35 -12.22 4.48 8.50
C PHE A 35 -12.20 5.91 7.97
N SER A 36 -11.07 6.61 8.16
CA SER A 36 -10.84 7.93 7.58
C SER A 36 -10.41 7.82 6.12
N ILE A 37 -10.73 8.84 5.30
CA ILE A 37 -10.26 8.96 3.90
C ILE A 37 -8.73 8.84 3.81
N ILE A 38 -8.02 9.20 4.88
CA ILE A 38 -6.56 9.04 5.01
C ILE A 38 -6.13 7.57 4.86
N GLY A 39 -6.97 6.60 5.24
CA GLY A 39 -6.73 5.16 5.05
C GLY A 39 -6.78 4.70 3.59
N LEU A 40 -7.28 5.52 2.66
CA LEU A 40 -7.24 5.23 1.22
C LEU A 40 -5.95 5.70 0.55
N ILE A 41 -5.19 6.60 1.19
CA ILE A 41 -3.93 7.13 0.66
C ILE A 41 -2.91 6.01 0.35
N PRO A 42 -2.69 5.00 1.23
CA PRO A 42 -1.84 3.85 0.93
C PRO A 42 -2.29 3.05 -0.30
N VAL A 43 -3.60 2.98 -0.55
CA VAL A 43 -4.17 2.24 -1.69
C VAL A 43 -3.80 2.91 -3.00
N PHE A 44 -4.02 4.23 -3.10
CA PHE A 44 -3.67 4.99 -4.29
C PHE A 44 -2.15 5.05 -4.53
N LEU A 45 -1.36 5.23 -3.48
CA LEU A 45 0.10 5.18 -3.54
C LEU A 45 0.61 3.80 -3.96
N GLY A 46 0.02 2.73 -3.43
CA GLY A 46 0.35 1.35 -3.77
C GLY A 46 0.02 1.02 -5.22
N LEU A 47 -1.14 1.46 -5.71
CA LEU A 47 -1.52 1.30 -7.12
C LEU A 47 -0.56 2.06 -8.03
N PHE A 48 -0.26 3.32 -7.70
CA PHE A 48 0.68 4.12 -8.48
C PHE A 48 2.07 3.49 -8.52
N ALA A 49 2.58 3.03 -7.37
CA ALA A 49 3.85 2.35 -7.27
C ALA A 49 3.85 1.02 -8.05
N PHE A 50 2.78 0.24 -7.95
CA PHE A 50 2.61 -1.01 -8.68
C PHE A 50 2.68 -0.78 -10.19
N PHE A 51 1.90 0.15 -10.73
CA PHE A 51 1.90 0.47 -12.16
C PHE A 51 3.25 1.04 -12.62
N TYR A 52 3.88 1.90 -11.81
CA TYR A 52 5.19 2.46 -12.12
C TYR A 52 6.25 1.36 -12.23
N ILE A 53 6.34 0.47 -11.23
CA ILE A 53 7.30 -0.64 -11.21
C ILE A 53 6.99 -1.64 -12.33
N HIS A 54 5.71 -1.97 -12.54
CA HIS A 54 5.29 -2.88 -13.60
C HIS A 54 5.64 -2.36 -15.00
N LYS A 55 5.44 -1.05 -15.25
CA LYS A 55 5.75 -0.40 -16.53
C LYS A 55 7.26 -0.21 -16.72
N SER A 56 8.01 0.04 -15.66
CA SER A 56 9.45 0.33 -15.73
C SER A 56 10.35 -0.92 -15.71
N SER A 57 9.85 -2.07 -15.24
CA SER A 57 10.62 -3.31 -15.12
C SER A 57 10.65 -4.07 -16.45
N ALA A 58 11.70 -3.87 -17.25
CA ALA A 58 11.92 -4.63 -18.49
C ALA A 58 12.25 -6.12 -18.24
N GLN A 59 12.69 -6.49 -17.03
CA GLN A 59 12.94 -7.88 -16.61
C GLN A 59 12.48 -8.07 -15.16
N LYS A 60 11.65 -9.10 -14.91
CA LYS A 60 11.21 -9.47 -13.56
C LYS A 60 12.39 -10.00 -12.75
N THR A 61 13.01 -9.14 -11.96
CA THR A 61 14.03 -9.51 -10.98
C THR A 61 13.39 -9.87 -9.64
N LEU A 62 14.13 -10.58 -8.78
CA LEU A 62 13.68 -10.95 -7.43
C LEU A 62 13.30 -9.69 -6.61
N PHE A 63 14.06 -8.60 -6.78
CA PHE A 63 13.75 -7.29 -6.19
C PHE A 63 12.39 -6.77 -6.66
N THR A 64 12.16 -6.65 -7.97
CA THR A 64 10.88 -6.16 -8.50
C THR A 64 9.69 -7.01 -8.08
N SER A 65 9.88 -8.32 -7.91
CA SER A 65 8.85 -9.25 -7.44
C SER A 65 8.48 -8.97 -5.98
N ILE A 66 9.46 -8.84 -5.10
CA ILE A 66 9.24 -8.48 -3.68
C ILE A 66 8.56 -7.12 -3.58
N THR A 67 9.03 -6.13 -4.35
CA THR A 67 8.48 -4.78 -4.36
C THR A 67 7.01 -4.77 -4.85
N GLN A 68 6.67 -5.57 -5.87
CA GLN A 68 5.28 -5.71 -6.32
C GLN A 68 4.41 -6.40 -5.29
N THR A 69 4.88 -7.47 -4.65
CA THR A 69 4.13 -8.18 -3.59
C THR A 69 3.83 -7.26 -2.41
N LEU A 70 4.81 -6.47 -1.96
CA LEU A 70 4.59 -5.49 -0.90
C LEU A 70 3.57 -4.42 -1.29
N ASN A 71 3.63 -3.90 -2.51
CA ASN A 71 2.61 -2.95 -2.99
C ASN A 71 1.21 -3.57 -3.03
N ILE A 72 1.07 -4.83 -3.45
CA ILE A 72 -0.20 -5.54 -3.40
C ILE A 72 -0.71 -5.64 -1.96
N LEU A 73 0.15 -5.99 -1.00
CA LEU A 73 -0.24 -6.05 0.41
C LEU A 73 -0.69 -4.68 0.94
N PHE A 74 0.00 -3.61 0.57
CA PHE A 74 -0.38 -2.24 0.94
C PHE A 74 -1.69 -1.77 0.29
N ILE A 75 -2.06 -2.30 -0.88
CA ILE A 75 -3.37 -2.06 -1.52
C ILE A 75 -4.47 -2.86 -0.82
N ILE A 76 -4.23 -4.14 -0.56
CA ILE A 76 -5.24 -5.06 -0.02
C ILE A 76 -5.55 -4.77 1.44
N SER A 77 -4.55 -4.44 2.27
CA SER A 77 -4.72 -4.27 3.71
C SER A 77 -5.77 -3.21 4.11
N PRO A 78 -5.78 -1.98 3.54
CA PRO A 78 -6.81 -1.01 3.83
C PRO A 78 -8.19 -1.44 3.33
N ILE A 79 -8.27 -2.08 2.15
CA ILE A 79 -9.52 -2.59 1.58
C ILE A 79 -10.13 -3.65 2.50
N LEU A 80 -9.33 -4.61 2.96
CA LEU A 80 -9.77 -5.62 3.92
C LEU A 80 -10.24 -4.99 5.22
N THR A 81 -9.60 -3.91 5.66
CA THR A 81 -10.05 -3.20 6.87
C THR A 81 -11.39 -2.52 6.65
N VAL A 82 -11.63 -1.88 5.50
CA VAL A 82 -12.96 -1.33 5.16
C VAL A 82 -14.01 -2.42 5.18
N VAL A 83 -13.75 -3.54 4.49
CA VAL A 83 -14.70 -4.65 4.40
C VAL A 83 -14.99 -5.22 5.78
N PHE A 84 -13.95 -5.41 6.61
CA PHE A 84 -14.09 -5.89 7.98
C PHE A 84 -14.93 -4.91 8.83
N LEU A 85 -14.65 -3.62 8.76
CA LEU A 85 -15.45 -2.61 9.47
C LEU A 85 -16.90 -2.61 9.00
N LEU A 86 -17.16 -2.67 7.69
CA LEU A 86 -18.54 -2.71 7.19
C LEU A 86 -19.29 -3.98 7.61
N MET A 87 -18.63 -5.15 7.63
CA MET A 87 -19.28 -6.40 8.03
C MET A 87 -19.49 -6.53 9.55
N PHE A 88 -18.60 -5.96 10.37
CA PHE A 88 -18.61 -6.18 11.82
C PHE A 88 -18.99 -4.95 12.65
N HIS A 89 -19.17 -3.77 12.03
CA HIS A 89 -19.69 -2.58 12.70
C HIS A 89 -21.23 -2.48 12.65
N GLU A 90 -21.90 -3.26 11.78
CA GLU A 90 -23.37 -3.37 11.76
C GLU A 90 -23.93 -4.49 12.67
N ALA A 91 -23.12 -5.08 13.58
CA ALA A 91 -23.55 -6.14 14.50
C ALA A 91 -23.73 -5.64 15.94
#